data_AF-A0AAD8B8E2-F1
#
_entry.id   AF-A0AAD8B8E2-F1
#
_cell.length_a   1.000
_cell.length_b   1.000
_cell.length_c   1.000
_cell.angle_alpha   90.00
_cell.angle_beta   90.00
_cell.angle_gamma   90.00
#
_symmetry.space_group_name_H-M   'P 1'
#
loop_
_entity.id
_entity.type
_entity.pdbx_description
1 polymer ?
#
loop_
_entity_poly.entity_id
_entity_poly.type
_entity_poly.pdbx_seq_one_letter_code
_entity_poly.pdbx_strand_id
1 'polypeptide(L)'
;SKIASTAIARDTSTFMLYHGRACNESAGFNTVTYGTTTACIWMSSSSLRADLAYKDCQYKKSHLFAPRSLDKFNLLGHVMLSYNDDVFVGLDDSEEEGVFRLADDGSKLNPDLIPLMFTI
;
A
#
# COMPACT_ATOMS: atom_id res chain seq x y z
N SER A 1 0.04 9.53 63.39
CA SER A 1 -0.48 10.02 62.10
C SER A 1 0.13 9.23 60.96
N LYS A 2 -0.65 8.44 60.23
CA LYS A 2 -0.21 7.73 59.03
C LYS A 2 -0.55 8.60 57.82
N ILE A 3 0.47 9.07 57.10
CA ILE A 3 0.30 9.76 55.83
C ILE A 3 0.12 8.67 54.77
N ALA A 4 -1.10 8.53 54.26
CA ALA A 4 -1.39 7.63 53.15
C ALA A 4 -0.77 8.24 51.88
N SER A 5 0.23 7.55 51.33
CA SER A 5 0.80 7.86 50.02
C SER A 5 -0.15 7.31 48.95
N THR A 6 -0.99 8.18 48.39
CA THR A 6 -1.86 7.81 47.27
C THR A 6 -1.00 7.70 46.01
N ALA A 7 -0.74 6.48 45.55
CA ALA A 7 -0.12 6.24 44.26
C ALA A 7 -1.08 6.76 43.17
N ILE A 8 -0.61 7.71 42.35
CA ILE A 8 -1.31 8.12 41.14
C ILE A 8 -1.16 6.94 40.17
N ALA A 9 -2.23 6.15 40.02
CA ALA A 9 -2.29 5.11 39.01
C ALA A 9 -2.11 5.79 37.64
N ARG A 10 -1.02 5.45 36.95
CA ARG A 10 -0.88 5.81 35.54
C ARG A 10 -1.98 5.07 34.79
N ASP A 11 -2.93 5.84 34.28
CA ASP A 11 -3.89 5.38 33.30
C ASP A 11 -3.10 4.91 32.07
N THR A 12 -2.87 3.60 31.98
CA THR A 12 -2.48 2.94 30.74
C THR A 12 -3.72 2.92 29.85
N SER A 13 -4.14 4.10 29.41
CA SER A 13 -4.98 4.23 28.23
C SER A 13 -4.14 3.69 27.09
N THR A 14 -4.34 2.41 26.79
CA THR A 14 -3.82 1.77 25.59
C THR A 14 -4.26 2.65 24.43
N PHE A 15 -3.32 3.38 23.85
CA PHE A 15 -3.54 4.07 22.59
C PHE A 15 -3.81 2.95 21.58
N MET A 16 -5.08 2.64 21.35
CA MET A 16 -5.51 1.77 20.27
C MET A 16 -5.17 2.51 18.99
N LEU A 17 -3.93 2.34 18.53
CA LEU A 17 -3.56 2.64 17.15
C LEU A 17 -4.54 1.83 16.32
N TYR A 18 -5.49 2.54 15.69
CA TYR A 18 -6.46 1.96 14.77
C TYR A 18 -5.69 1.06 13.82
N HIS A 19 -5.79 -0.27 14.00
CA HIS A 19 -5.41 -1.19 12.96
C HIS A 19 -6.37 -0.89 11.82
N GLY A 20 -5.88 -0.20 10.79
CA GLY A 20 -6.58 -0.10 9.51
C GLY A 20 -7.07 -1.51 9.14
N ARG A 21 -8.28 -1.59 8.56
CA ARG A 21 -8.99 -2.83 8.20
C ARG A 21 -8.03 -4.02 8.06
N ALA A 22 -8.24 -5.06 8.87
CA ALA A 22 -7.48 -6.30 8.77
C ALA A 22 -7.41 -6.77 7.33
N CYS A 23 -6.23 -7.23 6.92
CA CYS A 23 -6.00 -7.71 5.57
C CYS A 23 -6.96 -8.84 5.23
N ASN A 24 -7.59 -8.79 4.06
CA ASN A 24 -8.54 -9.81 3.67
C ASN A 24 -7.83 -11.05 3.12
N GLU A 25 -7.21 -11.82 4.01
CA GLU A 25 -6.51 -13.07 3.69
C GLU A 25 -7.44 -14.10 3.04
N SER A 26 -8.74 -14.10 3.41
CA SER A 26 -9.73 -14.99 2.78
C SER A 26 -9.96 -14.71 1.29
N ALA A 27 -9.66 -13.49 0.83
CA ALA A 27 -9.68 -13.09 -0.58
C ALA A 27 -8.29 -13.24 -1.26
N GLY A 28 -7.31 -13.80 -0.56
CA GLY A 28 -5.94 -14.04 -1.03
C GLY A 28 -4.98 -12.87 -0.84
N PHE A 29 -5.38 -11.80 -0.14
CA PHE A 29 -4.47 -10.70 0.15
C PHE A 29 -3.50 -11.07 1.25
N ASN A 30 -2.25 -10.65 1.11
CA ASN A 30 -1.21 -10.83 2.11
C ASN A 30 -0.79 -9.48 2.67
N THR A 31 -0.48 -9.45 3.96
CA THR A 31 0.14 -8.28 4.59
C THR A 31 1.62 -8.26 4.20
N VAL A 32 2.03 -7.24 3.46
CA VAL A 32 3.43 -7.03 3.07
C VAL A 32 3.95 -5.82 3.83
N THR A 33 5.11 -5.94 4.47
CA THR A 33 5.75 -4.86 5.22
C THR A 33 7.18 -4.66 4.76
N TYR A 34 7.55 -3.42 4.47
CA TYR A 34 8.92 -3.01 4.18
C TYR A 34 9.24 -1.69 4.86
N GLY A 35 10.30 -1.67 5.68
CA GLY A 35 10.59 -0.54 6.56
C GLY A 35 9.44 -0.28 7.54
N THR A 36 8.88 0.93 7.50
CA THR A 36 7.74 1.36 8.32
C THR A 36 6.40 1.33 7.58
N THR A 37 6.38 0.90 6.31
CA THR A 37 5.16 0.86 5.50
C THR A 37 4.63 -0.55 5.38
N THR A 38 3.32 -0.69 5.55
CA THR A 38 2.57 -1.94 5.41
C THR A 38 1.46 -1.77 4.40
N ALA A 39 1.25 -2.78 3.55
CA ALA A 39 0.18 -2.81 2.56
C ALA A 39 -0.47 -4.20 2.49
N CYS A 40 -1.75 -4.22 2.09
CA CYS A 40 -2.46 -5.45 1.73
C CYS A 40 -2.37 -5.68 0.24
N ILE A 41 -1.64 -6.72 -0.15
CA ILE A 41 -1.31 -6.97 -1.55
C ILE A 41 -1.81 -8.36 -1.94
N TRP A 42 -2.56 -8.40 -3.03
CA TRP A 42 -2.87 -9.62 -3.74
C TRP A 42 -2.07 -9.60 -5.05
N MET A 43 -1.41 -10.71 -5.35
CA MET A 43 -0.67 -10.91 -6.59
C MET A 43 -1.41 -11.92 -7.44
N SER A 44 -1.56 -11.61 -8.73
CA SER A 44 -2.12 -12.55 -9.69
C SER A 44 -1.22 -13.78 -9.82
N SER A 45 -1.83 -14.97 -9.93
CA SER A 45 -1.12 -16.22 -10.19
C SER A 45 -0.76 -16.42 -11.67
N SER A 46 -1.18 -15.50 -12.53
CA SER A 46 -0.95 -15.56 -13.99
C SER A 46 -0.67 -14.17 -14.54
N SER A 47 0.15 -14.12 -15.59
CA SER A 47 0.35 -12.89 -16.36
C SER A 47 -0.98 -12.45 -16.99
N LEU A 48 -1.35 -11.19 -16.77
CA LEU A 48 -2.55 -10.56 -17.30
C LEU A 48 -2.14 -9.41 -18.22
N ARG A 49 -3.04 -9.00 -19.12
CA ARG A 49 -2.92 -7.70 -19.77
C ARG A 49 -3.31 -6.59 -18.79
N ALA A 50 -2.81 -5.38 -18.99
CA ALA A 50 -3.10 -4.22 -18.12
C ALA A 50 -4.61 -4.02 -17.87
N ASP A 51 -5.43 -4.11 -18.92
CA ASP A 51 -6.89 -3.93 -18.82
C ASP A 51 -7.59 -5.01 -17.98
N LEU A 52 -7.07 -6.24 -18.01
CA LEU A 52 -7.57 -7.35 -17.21
C LEU A 52 -7.07 -7.27 -15.76
N ALA A 53 -5.82 -6.85 -15.55
CA ALA A 53 -5.26 -6.65 -14.21
C ALA A 53 -6.05 -5.60 -13.42
N TYR A 54 -6.44 -4.51 -14.10
CA TYR A 54 -7.29 -3.47 -13.52
C TYR A 54 -8.67 -4.02 -13.12
N LYS A 55 -9.34 -4.75 -14.03
CA LYS A 55 -10.65 -5.37 -13.77
C LYS A 55 -10.61 -6.39 -12.63
N ASP A 56 -9.56 -7.18 -12.55
CA ASP A 56 -9.44 -8.22 -11.51
C ASP A 56 -9.25 -7.60 -10.11
N CYS A 57 -8.46 -6.53 -10.02
CA CYS A 57 -8.38 -5.75 -8.78
C CYS A 57 -9.75 -5.17 -8.38
N GLN A 58 -10.50 -4.61 -9.33
CA GLN A 58 -11.84 -4.08 -9.05
C GLN A 58 -12.84 -5.16 -8.63
N TYR A 59 -12.79 -6.34 -9.25
CA TYR A 59 -13.62 -7.49 -8.88
C TYR A 59 -13.38 -7.91 -7.42
N LYS A 60 -12.12 -7.79 -6.96
CA LYS A 60 -11.72 -8.02 -5.57
C LYS A 60 -12.04 -6.87 -4.62
N LYS A 61 -12.79 -5.85 -5.07
CA LYS A 61 -13.09 -4.61 -4.33
C LYS A 61 -11.80 -3.89 -3.90
N SER A 62 -10.81 -3.90 -4.79
CA SER A 62 -9.47 -3.31 -4.65
C SER A 62 -9.16 -2.47 -5.90
N HIS A 63 -7.96 -1.91 -5.95
CA HIS A 63 -7.38 -1.22 -7.10
C HIS A 63 -5.95 -1.77 -7.35
N LEU A 64 -5.37 -1.48 -8.52
CA LEU A 64 -3.95 -1.71 -8.74
C LEU A 64 -3.11 -0.90 -7.75
N PHE A 65 -1.95 -1.40 -7.34
CA PHE A 65 -1.16 -0.78 -6.27
C PHE A 65 -0.75 0.65 -6.62
N ALA A 66 -1.12 1.61 -5.76
CA ALA A 66 -0.94 3.06 -5.99
C ALA A 66 0.17 3.63 -5.07
N PRO A 67 1.41 3.79 -5.56
CA PRO A 67 2.54 4.26 -4.75
C PRO A 67 2.55 5.80 -4.62
N ARG A 68 1.96 6.32 -3.54
CA ARG A 68 1.84 7.76 -3.25
C ARG A 68 3.03 8.38 -2.51
N SER A 69 4.03 7.59 -2.17
CA SER A 69 5.15 8.01 -1.34
C SER A 69 6.38 7.19 -1.64
N LEU A 70 7.55 7.72 -1.28
CA LEU A 70 8.82 7.01 -1.36
C LEU A 70 8.74 5.64 -0.66
N ASP A 71 8.15 5.57 0.53
CA ASP A 71 8.04 4.29 1.25
C ASP A 71 7.17 3.27 0.53
N LYS A 72 6.12 3.70 -0.18
CA LYS A 72 5.31 2.80 -1.00
C LYS A 72 6.04 2.36 -2.27
N PHE A 73 6.88 3.22 -2.87
CA PHE A 73 7.77 2.83 -3.97
C PHE A 73 8.81 1.81 -3.52
N ASN A 74 9.39 2.00 -2.34
CA ASN A 74 10.32 1.05 -1.74
C ASN A 74 9.62 -0.30 -1.42
N LEU A 75 8.39 -0.27 -0.90
CA LEU A 75 7.59 -1.48 -0.71
C LEU A 75 7.30 -2.18 -2.04
N LEU A 76 6.98 -1.43 -3.09
CA LEU A 76 6.77 -1.98 -4.44
C LEU A 76 8.03 -2.67 -4.96
N GLY A 77 9.20 -2.07 -4.84
CA GLY A 77 10.47 -2.72 -5.20
C GLY A 77 10.72 -4.00 -4.42
N HIS A 78 10.43 -3.99 -3.11
CA HIS A 78 10.50 -5.20 -2.29
C HIS A 78 9.55 -6.32 -2.78
N VAL A 79 8.34 -5.96 -3.21
CA VAL A 79 7.37 -6.90 -3.80
C VAL A 79 7.93 -7.46 -5.11
N MET A 80 8.35 -6.61 -6.04
CA MET A 80 8.88 -7.03 -7.35
C MET A 80 10.06 -7.99 -7.19
N LEU A 81 11.00 -7.70 -6.28
CA LEU A 81 12.13 -8.57 -5.98
C LEU A 81 11.70 -9.91 -5.35
N SER A 82 10.66 -9.90 -4.51
CA SER A 82 10.17 -11.11 -3.85
C SER A 82 9.49 -12.07 -4.81
N TYR A 83 8.80 -11.54 -5.83
CA TYR A 83 8.12 -12.34 -6.85
C TYR A 83 8.97 -12.61 -8.10
N ASN A 84 10.06 -11.84 -8.29
CA ASN A 84 10.95 -11.92 -9.45
C ASN A 84 10.17 -11.85 -10.78
N ASP A 85 9.26 -10.87 -10.88
CA ASP A 85 8.38 -10.68 -12.02
C ASP A 85 8.06 -9.20 -12.23
N ASP A 86 7.69 -8.85 -13.46
CA ASP A 86 7.19 -7.53 -13.82
C ASP A 86 5.72 -7.41 -13.41
N VAL A 87 5.35 -6.28 -12.81
CA VAL A 87 4.01 -6.10 -12.23
C VAL A 87 3.34 -4.85 -12.78
N PHE A 88 2.05 -4.97 -13.09
CA PHE A 88 1.24 -3.78 -13.35
C PHE A 88 0.95 -3.05 -12.04
N VAL A 89 1.18 -1.74 -12.05
CA VAL A 89 0.89 -0.84 -10.92
C VAL A 89 -0.21 0.13 -11.31
N GLY A 90 -0.81 0.74 -10.30
CA GLY A 90 -1.89 1.71 -10.45
C GLY A 90 -1.38 3.10 -10.78
N LEU A 91 -0.58 3.22 -11.85
CA LEU A 91 -0.11 4.47 -12.42
C LEU A 91 -0.34 4.44 -13.93
N ASP A 92 -1.03 5.45 -14.44
CA ASP A 92 -1.37 5.57 -15.86
C ASP A 92 -1.27 7.04 -16.30
N ASP A 93 -0.72 7.29 -17.48
CA ASP A 93 -0.63 8.59 -18.13
C ASP A 93 -1.30 8.60 -19.51
N SER A 94 -2.17 7.61 -19.78
CA SER A 94 -2.89 7.47 -21.06
C SER A 94 -3.74 8.69 -21.47
N GLU A 95 -4.18 9.50 -20.50
CA GLU A 95 -4.92 10.73 -20.78
C GLU A 95 -4.01 11.89 -21.23
N GLU A 96 -2.81 12.00 -20.65
CA GLU A 96 -1.86 13.09 -20.87
C GLU A 96 -0.44 12.58 -20.55
N GLU A 97 0.36 12.35 -21.60
CA GLU A 97 1.73 11.82 -21.50
C GLU A 97 2.57 12.60 -20.47
N GLY A 98 3.20 11.88 -19.54
CA GLY A 98 4.00 12.48 -18.47
C GLY A 98 3.19 12.99 -17.27
N VAL A 99 1.86 12.88 -17.29
CA VAL A 99 0.98 13.18 -16.15
C VAL A 99 0.38 11.89 -15.61
N PHE A 100 1.13 11.25 -14.71
CA PHE A 100 0.70 10.01 -14.07
C PHE A 100 -0.44 10.23 -13.08
N ARG A 101 -1.49 9.42 -13.20
CA ARG A 101 -2.64 9.36 -12.31
C ARG A 101 -2.70 8.04 -11.58
N LEU A 102 -3.14 8.09 -10.33
CA LEU A 102 -3.22 6.94 -9.43
C LEU A 102 -4.56 6.19 -9.62
N ALA A 103 -4.50 4.87 -9.75
CA ALA A 103 -5.66 4.04 -10.09
C ALA A 103 -6.77 3.97 -9.02
N ASP A 104 -6.48 4.37 -7.78
CA ASP A 104 -7.37 4.32 -6.62
C ASP A 104 -8.33 5.52 -6.55
N ASP A 105 -7.87 6.74 -6.84
CA ASP A 105 -8.69 7.96 -6.77
C ASP A 105 -8.56 8.91 -7.98
N GLY A 106 -7.72 8.59 -8.96
CA GLY A 106 -7.48 9.41 -10.17
C GLY A 106 -6.65 10.68 -9.95
N SER A 107 -6.16 10.92 -8.73
CA SER A 107 -5.29 12.06 -8.43
C SER A 107 -3.95 11.93 -9.14
N LYS A 108 -3.34 13.10 -9.42
CA LYS A 108 -2.01 13.17 -10.02
C LYS A 108 -0.95 12.72 -9.03
N LEU A 109 0.01 11.93 -9.50
CA LEU A 109 1.22 11.62 -8.74
C LEU A 109 2.02 12.91 -8.52
N ASN A 110 2.67 13.04 -7.35
CA ASN A 110 3.62 14.13 -7.12
C ASN A 110 4.77 13.99 -8.13
N PRO A 111 5.07 15.02 -8.95
CA PRO A 111 6.18 14.99 -9.92
C PRO A 111 7.53 14.62 -9.31
N ASP A 112 7.79 14.96 -8.05
CA ASP A 112 9.05 14.63 -7.35
C ASP A 112 9.26 13.11 -7.19
N LEU A 113 8.19 12.31 -7.32
CA LEU A 113 8.24 10.85 -7.21
C LEU A 113 8.41 10.16 -8.57
N ILE A 114 8.22 10.86 -9.70
CA ILE A 114 8.33 10.27 -11.04
C ILE A 114 9.70 9.62 -11.29
N PRO A 115 10.85 10.23 -10.90
CA PRO A 115 12.16 9.59 -11.11
C PRO A 115 12.26 8.23 -10.43
N LEU A 116 11.54 8.00 -9.32
CA LEU A 116 11.57 6.74 -8.59
C LEU A 116 10.95 5.60 -9.39
N MET A 117 10.06 5.87 -10.34
CA MET A 117 9.42 4.84 -11.18
C MET A 117 10.42 4.12 -12.08
N PHE A 118 11.54 4.76 -12.41
CA PHE A 118 12.54 4.25 -13.35
C PHE A 118 13.78 3.68 -12.66
N THR A 119 13.80 3.65 -11.33
CA THR A 119 14.95 3.23 -10.53
C THR A 119 14.69 1.98 -9.68
N ILE A 120 13.47 1.44 -9.75
CA ILE A 120 13.03 0.25 -9.00
C ILE A 120 13.57 -1.00 -9.70
#